data_AF-A0A920M6H7-F1
#
_entry.id   AF-A0A920M6H7-F1
#
_cell.length_a   1.000
_cell.length_b   1.000
_cell.length_c   1.000
_cell.angle_alpha   90.00
_cell.angle_beta   90.00
_cell.angle_gamma   90.00
#
_symmetry.space_group_name_H-M   'P 1'
#
loop_
_entity.id
_entity.type
_entity.pdbx_description
1 polymer ?
#
loop_
_entity_poly.entity_id
_entity_poly.type
_entity_poly.pdbx_seq_one_letter_code
_entity_poly.pdbx_strand_id
1 'polypeptide(L)'
;MISTSTRNFPNRLGDGANVFLASAELAAISSILGYLPTIEEYQHYMKEVNTMGPEVYRYLNFHQISSYKDAANNALLPLLQ
;
A
#
# COMPACT_ATOMS: atom_id res chain seq x y z
N MET A 1 17.69 -2.32 -1.02
CA MET A 1 16.43 -1.60 -0.76
C MET A 1 15.29 -2.35 -1.43
N ILE A 2 14.15 -2.52 -0.75
CA ILE A 2 12.95 -3.13 -1.34
C ILE A 2 11.92 -2.01 -1.54
N SER A 3 11.22 -2.00 -2.66
CA SER A 3 10.30 -0.92 -3.04
C SER A 3 9.04 -1.44 -3.73
N THR A 4 7.91 -0.79 -3.44
CA THR A 4 6.62 -1.00 -4.13
C THR A 4 6.44 -0.07 -5.34
N SER A 5 7.51 0.64 -5.73
CA SER A 5 7.53 1.49 -6.90
C SER A 5 7.40 0.69 -8.20
N THR A 6 7.27 1.40 -9.32
CA THR A 6 7.12 0.78 -10.64
C THR A 6 8.45 0.53 -11.37
N ARG A 7 9.59 1.02 -10.83
CA ARG A 7 10.90 1.03 -11.51
C ARG A 7 12.05 0.89 -10.51
N ASN A 8 13.09 0.15 -10.89
CA ASN A 8 14.31 -0.09 -10.09
C ASN A 8 15.62 0.17 -10.86
N PHE A 9 15.60 1.06 -11.87
CA PHE A 9 16.80 1.40 -12.63
C PHE A 9 17.93 1.94 -11.73
N PRO A 10 19.21 1.71 -12.11
CA PRO A 10 20.35 2.23 -11.36
C PRO A 10 20.25 3.74 -11.10
N ASN A 11 20.70 4.18 -9.92
CA ASN A 11 20.72 5.58 -9.47
C ASN A 11 19.34 6.27 -9.41
N ARG A 12 18.24 5.49 -9.28
CA ARG A 12 16.89 6.07 -9.17
C ARG A 12 16.52 6.48 -7.74
N LEU A 13 16.88 5.67 -6.75
CA LEU A 13 16.54 5.88 -5.34
C LEU A 13 17.76 6.16 -4.46
N GLY A 14 18.97 6.03 -5.02
CA GLY A 14 20.23 6.31 -4.36
C GLY A 14 21.41 5.84 -5.23
N ASP A 15 22.55 6.50 -5.10
CA ASP A 15 23.76 6.16 -5.84
C ASP A 15 24.28 4.78 -5.42
N GLY A 16 24.46 3.89 -6.39
CA GLY A 16 24.92 2.50 -6.14
C GLY A 16 23.92 1.62 -5.38
N ALA A 17 22.66 2.05 -5.22
CA ALA A 17 21.66 1.29 -4.48
C ALA A 17 21.09 0.14 -5.33
N ASN A 18 21.14 -1.08 -4.78
CA ASN A 18 20.41 -2.22 -5.33
C ASN A 18 18.94 -2.17 -4.87
N VAL A 19 18.03 -2.00 -5.82
CA VAL A 19 16.58 -1.87 -5.57
C VAL A 19 15.83 -3.09 -6.11
N PHE A 20 15.06 -3.73 -5.24
CA PHE A 20 14.21 -4.88 -5.56
C PHE A 20 12.73 -4.45 -5.53
N LEU A 21 11.99 -4.75 -6.60
CA LEU A 21 10.56 -4.48 -6.66
C LEU A 21 9.77 -5.62 -6.02
N ALA A 22 8.86 -5.28 -5.12
CA ALA A 22 8.08 -6.25 -4.34
C ALA A 22 6.68 -5.70 -4.02
N SER A 23 5.79 -6.58 -3.55
CA SER A 23 4.49 -6.16 -2.99
C SER A 23 4.67 -5.40 -1.67
N ALA A 24 3.63 -4.70 -1.24
CA ALA A 24 3.65 -3.97 0.04
C ALA A 24 3.81 -4.92 1.23
N GLU A 25 3.18 -6.10 1.17
CA GLU A 25 3.28 -7.12 2.22
C GLU A 25 4.70 -7.65 2.33
N LEU A 26 5.31 -8.03 1.20
CA LEU A 26 6.69 -8.53 1.19
C LEU A 26 7.69 -7.46 1.65
N ALA A 27 7.48 -6.20 1.25
CA ALA A 27 8.29 -5.07 1.71
C ALA A 27 8.19 -4.85 3.22
N ALA A 28 6.98 -4.96 3.80
CA ALA A 28 6.75 -4.83 5.24
C ALA A 28 7.37 -6.00 6.03
N ILE A 29 7.23 -7.24 5.56
CA ILE A 29 7.85 -8.40 6.20
C ILE A 29 9.38 -8.27 6.16
N SER A 30 9.94 -7.89 5.01
CA SER A 30 11.38 -7.73 4.86
C SER A 30 11.95 -6.57 5.69
N SER A 31 11.16 -5.53 5.97
CA SER A 31 11.60 -4.42 6.84
C SER A 31 11.65 -4.82 8.32
N ILE A 32 10.79 -5.75 8.75
CA ILE A 32 10.83 -6.35 10.09
C ILE A 32 12.06 -7.27 10.23
N LEU A 33 12.31 -8.12 9.23
CA LEU A 33 13.39 -9.11 9.28
C LEU A 33 14.78 -8.50 9.00
N GLY A 34 14.86 -7.45 8.19
CA GLY A 34 16.12 -6.86 7.73
C GLY A 34 16.79 -7.58 6.57
N TYR A 35 16.16 -8.62 6.02
CA TYR A 35 16.61 -9.40 4.86
C TYR A 35 15.42 -9.86 4.01
N LEU A 36 15.68 -10.44 2.83
CA LEU A 36 14.64 -11.01 1.98
C LEU A 36 14.22 -12.39 2.56
N PRO A 37 12.95 -12.56 2.98
CA PRO A 37 12.50 -13.78 3.64
C PRO A 37 12.53 -15.00 2.70
N THR A 38 12.57 -16.19 3.30
CA THR A 38 12.21 -17.42 2.59
C THR A 38 10.71 -17.50 2.35
N ILE A 39 10.29 -18.45 1.52
CA ILE A 39 8.87 -18.67 1.24
C ILE A 39 8.13 -19.05 2.54
N GLU A 40 8.74 -19.87 3.38
CA GLU A 40 8.17 -20.34 4.64
C GLU A 40 7.98 -19.19 5.63
N GLU A 41 8.98 -18.32 5.78
CA GLU A 41 8.91 -17.12 6.62
C GLU A 41 7.81 -16.17 6.12
N TYR A 42 7.77 -15.90 4.81
CA TYR A 42 6.74 -15.08 4.20
C TYR A 42 5.33 -15.62 4.49
N GLN A 43 5.12 -16.92 4.27
CA GLN A 43 3.82 -17.56 4.50
C GLN A 43 3.43 -17.56 5.98
N HIS A 44 4.41 -17.63 6.89
CA HIS A 44 4.16 -17.53 8.32
C HIS A 44 3.55 -16.17 8.69
N TYR A 45 4.18 -15.06 8.29
CA TYR A 45 3.65 -13.72 8.55
C TYR A 45 2.33 -13.44 7.82
N MET A 46 2.18 -13.93 6.58
CA MET A 46 0.95 -13.71 5.82
C MET A 46 -0.28 -14.41 6.39
N LYS A 47 -0.13 -15.49 7.18
CA LYS A 47 -1.26 -16.15 7.84
C LYS A 47 -2.04 -15.18 8.73
N GLU A 48 -1.32 -14.36 9.51
CA GLU A 48 -1.94 -13.36 10.39
C GLU A 48 -2.65 -12.26 9.58
N VAL A 49 -1.97 -11.70 8.57
CA VAL A 49 -2.53 -10.67 7.69
C VAL A 49 -3.81 -11.15 6.99
N ASN A 50 -3.80 -12.40 6.50
CA ASN A 50 -4.95 -12.99 5.81
C ASN A 50 -6.17 -13.14 6.72
N THR A 51 -5.99 -13.34 8.04
CA THR A 51 -7.13 -13.43 8.97
C THR A 51 -7.90 -12.10 9.08
N MET A 52 -7.22 -10.98 8.89
CA MET A 52 -7.80 -9.63 8.91
C MET A 52 -8.05 -9.08 7.49
N GLY A 53 -7.85 -9.89 6.44
CA GLY A 53 -7.89 -9.47 5.05
C GLY A 53 -9.10 -8.62 4.66
N PRO A 54 -10.35 -8.99 5.04
CA PRO A 54 -11.53 -8.19 4.71
C PRO A 54 -11.52 -6.76 5.28
N GLU A 55 -10.89 -6.57 6.45
CA GLU A 55 -10.77 -5.24 7.06
C GLU A 55 -9.57 -4.46 6.50
N VAL A 56 -8.45 -5.13 6.26
CA VAL A 56 -7.23 -4.52 5.73
C VAL A 56 -7.40 -4.06 4.28
N TYR A 57 -8.02 -4.89 3.43
CA TYR A 57 -8.16 -4.64 2.00
C TYR A 57 -9.45 -3.88 1.64
N ARG A 58 -9.85 -2.91 2.46
CA ARG A 58 -11.02 -2.06 2.19
C ARG A 58 -10.64 -0.82 1.40
N TYR A 59 -11.20 -0.69 0.20
CA TYR A 59 -11.04 0.51 -0.62
C TYR A 59 -11.78 1.72 -0.04
N LEU A 60 -11.30 2.91 -0.38
CA LEU A 60 -11.87 4.17 0.08
C LEU A 60 -13.11 4.52 -0.75
N ASN A 61 -14.28 4.10 -0.26
CA ASN A 61 -15.57 4.43 -0.85
C ASN A 61 -16.10 5.74 -0.25
N PHE A 62 -15.79 6.89 -0.85
CA PHE A 62 -16.17 8.22 -0.32
C PHE A 62 -17.68 8.38 -0.07
N HIS A 63 -18.52 7.76 -0.90
CA HIS A 63 -19.98 7.76 -0.72
C HIS A 63 -20.47 6.97 0.50
N GLN A 64 -19.62 6.15 1.14
CA GLN A 64 -19.95 5.42 2.37
C GLN A 64 -19.46 6.16 3.62
N ILE A 65 -18.72 7.26 3.45
CA ILE A 65 -18.13 8.03 4.55
C ILE A 65 -18.95 9.30 4.77
N SER A 66 -19.48 9.48 5.99
CA SER A 66 -20.35 10.61 6.35
C SER A 66 -19.72 11.96 6.04
N SER A 67 -18.47 12.18 6.43
CA SER A 67 -17.77 13.45 6.20
C SER A 67 -17.70 13.86 4.73
N TYR A 68 -17.54 12.90 3.82
CA TYR A 68 -17.51 13.17 2.38
C TYR A 68 -18.91 13.36 1.80
N LYS A 69 -19.91 12.63 2.31
CA LYS A 69 -21.32 12.84 1.97
C LYS A 69 -21.79 14.23 2.36
N ASP A 70 -21.48 14.67 3.58
CA ASP A 70 -21.89 15.97 4.10
C ASP A 70 -21.20 17.10 3.34
N ALA A 71 -19.91 16.96 3.03
CA ALA A 71 -19.20 17.91 2.19
C ALA A 71 -19.79 18.00 0.77
N ALA A 72 -20.16 16.87 0.16
CA ALA A 72 -20.78 16.84 -1.16
C ALA A 72 -22.18 17.47 -1.17
N ASN A 73 -23.00 17.23 -0.13
CA ASN A 73 -24.34 17.81 -0.03
C ASN A 73 -24.32 19.33 0.17
N ASN A 74 -23.30 19.84 0.87
CA ASN A 74 -23.12 21.28 1.11
C ASN A 74 -22.35 21.99 -0.02
N ALA A 75 -21.94 21.27 -1.07
CA ALA A 75 -21.22 21.86 -2.19
C ALA A 75 -22.16 22.73 -3.02
N LEU A 76 -21.85 24.03 -3.11
CA LEU A 76 -22.51 24.94 -4.03
C LEU A 76 -22.03 24.64 -5.46
N LEU A 77 -22.88 24.01 -6.25
CA LEU A 77 -22.57 23.79 -7.66
C LEU A 77 -22.65 25.14 -8.40
N PRO A 78 -21.64 25.49 -9.21
CA PRO A 78 -21.75 26.64 -10.09
C PRO A 78 -22.94 26.41 -11.03
N LEU A 79 -23.93 27.30 -10.97
CA LEU A 79 -25.01 27.33 -11.93
C LEU A 79 -24.37 27.54 -13.31
N LEU A 80 -24.54 26.58 -14.21
CA LEU A 80 -24.24 26.76 -15.63
C LEU A 80 -25.07 27.96 -16.12
N GLN A 81 -24.40 29.10 -16.30
CA GLN A 81 -24.89 30.22 -17.10
C GLN A 81 -24.82 29.88 -18.58
#